data_AF-A0A7S2IPY8-F1
#
_entry.id   AF-A0A7S2IPY8-F1
#
_cell.length_a   1.000
_cell.length_b   1.000
_cell.length_c   1.000
_cell.angle_alpha   90.00
_cell.angle_beta   90.00
_cell.angle_gamma   90.00
#
_symmetry.space_group_name_H-M   'P 1'
#
loop_
_entity.id
_entity.type
_entity.pdbx_description
1 polymer ?
#
loop_
_entity_poly.entity_id
_entity_poly.type
_entity_poly.pdbx_seq_one_letter_code
_entity_poly.pdbx_strand_id
1 'polypeptide(L)'
;MDGGAYSPEPAVAEGAATQSDEERQIQVATALSVAESTGQQALPAQASEEDADLRMALALSLQSSAIASSATEPPTTAHPASSSSKTARSKLLCLIRHGQGVHNPRENKLALSFIPGMLRRDAPLTRKGREQAGKLQRPLHHLPYDLIVVSPLSRTIQTATEAFADHPTPKMLNHLMCERATMPADVGTPKERLLQKHPQIASWQGFDDLPEQFWPQRSFRTAEEEVAARVSEFKEWLLARAETCLALVGHSAFFSTMTGLPKLANCEAFWCQLNPDGTITECMALPPPPCAEDDVIHG
;
A
#
# COMPACT_ATOMS: atom_id res chain seq x y z
N MET A 1 -74.84 6.93 -1.05
CA MET A 1 -73.84 6.15 -1.79
C MET A 1 -73.02 7.16 -2.57
N ASP A 2 -71.73 7.37 -2.36
CA ASP A 2 -70.76 6.76 -1.48
C ASP A 2 -69.64 7.81 -1.28
N GLY A 3 -69.19 8.00 -0.05
CA GLY A 3 -68.17 8.99 0.31
C GLY A 3 -66.80 8.34 0.27
N GLY A 4 -65.96 8.71 -0.71
CA GLY A 4 -64.60 8.21 -0.83
C GLY A 4 -63.69 8.80 0.25
N ALA A 5 -63.41 8.02 1.28
CA ALA A 5 -62.40 8.32 2.30
C ALA A 5 -61.00 8.03 1.73
N TYR A 6 -60.16 9.08 1.67
CA TYR A 6 -58.75 8.99 1.35
C TYR A 6 -57.97 8.80 2.66
N SER A 7 -57.45 7.59 2.91
CA SER A 7 -56.51 7.31 3.99
C SER A 7 -55.07 7.44 3.47
N PRO A 8 -54.18 8.23 4.11
CA PRO A 8 -52.76 8.18 3.79
C PRO A 8 -52.07 7.03 4.55
N GLU A 9 -51.26 6.25 3.84
CA GLU A 9 -50.36 5.24 4.43
C GLU A 9 -49.27 5.90 5.30
N PRO A 10 -48.78 5.23 6.37
CA PRO A 10 -47.74 5.77 7.21
C PRO A 10 -46.36 5.67 6.53
N ALA A 11 -45.61 6.77 6.57
CA ALA A 11 -44.23 6.85 6.14
C ALA A 11 -43.34 5.92 7.00
N VAL A 12 -42.74 4.92 6.37
CA VAL A 12 -41.68 4.11 6.98
C VAL A 12 -40.38 4.91 6.90
N ALA A 13 -39.90 5.38 8.05
CA ALA A 13 -38.60 6.01 8.17
C ALA A 13 -37.49 4.95 8.04
N GLU A 14 -36.85 4.87 6.88
CA GLU A 14 -35.59 4.13 6.71
C GLU A 14 -34.43 4.95 7.30
N GLY A 15 -34.18 4.75 8.59
CA GLY A 15 -32.93 5.13 9.25
C GLY A 15 -31.96 3.95 9.25
N ALA A 16 -31.38 3.59 8.10
CA ALA A 16 -30.26 2.65 8.06
C ALA A 16 -28.96 3.41 8.36
N ALA A 17 -28.53 3.37 9.62
CA ALA A 17 -27.20 3.86 10.02
C ALA A 17 -26.13 3.12 9.21
N THR A 18 -25.41 3.85 8.37
CA THR A 18 -24.26 3.34 7.63
C THR A 18 -23.10 3.14 8.60
N GLN A 19 -22.93 1.90 9.10
CA GLN A 19 -21.68 1.53 9.79
C GLN A 19 -20.48 1.85 8.90
N SER A 20 -19.47 2.48 9.49
CA SER A 20 -18.29 2.92 8.76
C SER A 20 -17.53 1.69 8.21
N ASP A 21 -16.85 1.85 7.08
CA ASP A 21 -16.06 0.76 6.48
C ASP A 21 -14.93 0.27 7.43
N GLU A 22 -14.56 1.07 8.43
CA GLU A 22 -13.60 0.75 9.49
C GLU A 22 -14.19 -0.23 10.51
N GLU A 23 -15.41 0.01 11.00
CA GLU A 23 -16.12 -0.91 11.91
C GLU A 23 -16.35 -2.29 11.27
N ARG A 24 -16.63 -2.31 9.97
CA ARG A 24 -16.79 -3.57 9.22
C ARG A 24 -15.46 -4.31 9.02
N GLN A 25 -14.36 -3.59 8.80
CA GLN A 25 -13.03 -4.20 8.73
C GLN A 25 -12.60 -4.81 10.06
N ILE A 26 -12.91 -4.13 11.17
CA ILE A 26 -12.69 -4.66 12.53
C ILE A 26 -13.52 -5.94 12.75
N GLN A 27 -14.79 -5.96 12.33
CA GLN A 27 -15.63 -7.16 12.42
C GLN A 27 -15.12 -8.32 11.57
N VAL A 28 -14.66 -8.06 10.34
CA VAL A 28 -14.07 -9.09 9.46
C VAL A 28 -12.74 -9.60 10.04
N ALA A 29 -11.89 -8.72 10.54
CA ALA A 29 -10.63 -9.10 11.21
C ALA A 29 -10.91 -9.94 12.47
N THR A 30 -11.93 -9.59 13.24
CA THR A 30 -12.38 -10.36 14.42
C THR A 30 -12.90 -11.74 13.99
N ALA A 31 -13.72 -11.81 12.94
CA ALA A 31 -14.22 -13.09 12.41
C ALA A 31 -13.11 -14.00 11.88
N LEU A 32 -12.09 -13.43 11.24
CA LEU A 32 -10.90 -14.16 10.78
C LEU A 32 -10.06 -14.67 11.97
N SER A 33 -9.88 -13.86 13.01
CA SER A 33 -9.19 -14.27 14.25
C SER A 33 -9.93 -15.39 14.98
N VAL A 34 -11.27 -15.41 14.95
CA VAL A 34 -12.10 -16.48 15.54
C VAL A 34 -12.05 -17.75 14.67
N ALA A 35 -12.00 -17.63 13.35
CA ALA A 35 -11.81 -18.77 12.46
C ALA A 35 -10.42 -19.43 12.64
N GLU A 36 -9.38 -18.63 12.89
CA GLU A 36 -8.04 -19.11 13.20
C GLU A 36 -7.97 -19.83 14.57
N SER A 37 -8.79 -19.45 15.56
CA SER A 37 -8.82 -20.09 16.89
C SER A 37 -9.69 -21.34 16.98
N THR A 38 -10.66 -21.51 16.08
CA THR A 38 -11.59 -22.65 16.06
C THR A 38 -11.14 -23.82 15.17
N GLY A 39 -10.04 -23.66 14.42
CA GLY A 39 -9.50 -24.68 13.49
C GLY A 39 -8.85 -25.92 14.12
N GLN A 40 -8.89 -26.10 15.45
CA GLN A 40 -8.38 -27.30 16.12
C GLN A 40 -9.50 -28.32 16.36
N GLN A 41 -9.96 -28.99 15.31
CA GLN A 41 -10.55 -30.33 15.43
C GLN A 41 -10.50 -31.10 14.09
N ALA A 42 -9.58 -32.07 14.05
CA ALA A 42 -9.39 -33.25 13.19
C ALA A 42 -10.06 -33.33 11.80
N LEU A 43 -9.22 -33.49 10.76
CA LEU A 43 -9.58 -34.08 9.46
C LEU A 43 -8.70 -35.31 9.17
N PRO A 44 -9.24 -36.36 8.49
CA PRO A 44 -8.52 -37.60 8.23
C PRO A 44 -7.56 -37.48 7.04
N ALA A 45 -6.54 -38.34 7.06
CA ALA A 45 -5.39 -38.34 6.18
C ALA A 45 -5.71 -38.66 4.71
N GLN A 46 -5.37 -37.74 3.80
CA GLN A 46 -4.75 -38.04 2.50
C GLN A 46 -3.78 -36.91 2.13
N ALA A 47 -2.53 -37.28 1.86
CA ALA A 47 -1.39 -36.38 1.73
C ALA A 47 -1.24 -35.81 0.31
N SER A 48 -0.96 -34.51 0.22
CA SER A 48 -0.27 -33.85 -0.89
C SER A 48 0.69 -32.80 -0.34
N GLU A 49 1.73 -32.45 -1.11
CA GLU A 49 2.97 -31.74 -0.73
C GLU A 49 2.84 -30.33 -0.07
N GLU A 50 1.66 -29.89 0.36
CA GLU A 50 1.44 -28.62 1.07
C GLU A 50 1.73 -28.70 2.60
N ASP A 51 2.06 -29.87 3.12
CA ASP A 51 2.22 -30.11 4.57
C ASP A 51 3.66 -29.91 5.11
N ALA A 52 4.63 -29.60 4.24
CA ALA A 52 6.02 -29.40 4.66
C ALA A 52 6.24 -28.04 5.35
N ASP A 53 5.60 -26.97 4.85
CA ASP A 53 5.73 -25.62 5.40
C ASP A 53 5.02 -25.48 6.75
N LEU A 54 3.92 -26.21 6.95
CA LEU A 54 3.16 -26.19 8.21
C LEU A 54 3.91 -26.92 9.34
N ARG A 55 4.71 -27.95 9.00
CA ARG A 55 5.55 -28.68 9.95
C ARG A 55 6.80 -27.90 10.37
N MET A 56 7.37 -27.10 9.47
CA MET A 56 8.51 -26.23 9.80
C MET A 56 8.11 -25.11 10.77
N ALA A 57 6.90 -24.55 10.60
CA ALA A 57 6.38 -23.49 11.47
C ALA A 57 6.06 -23.96 12.91
N LEU A 58 5.66 -25.23 13.08
CA LEU A 58 5.35 -25.78 14.41
C LEU A 58 6.61 -26.16 15.21
N ALA A 59 7.68 -26.59 14.53
CA ALA A 59 8.94 -26.99 15.17
C ALA A 59 9.73 -25.80 15.77
N LEU A 60 9.58 -24.60 15.22
CA LEU A 60 10.24 -23.39 15.72
C LEU A 60 9.57 -22.78 16.96
N SER A 61 8.36 -23.23 17.32
CA SER A 61 7.61 -22.72 18.48
C SER A 61 7.99 -23.40 19.80
N LEU A 62 8.83 -24.44 19.81
CA LEU A 62 9.14 -25.23 21.01
C LEU A 62 10.59 -25.12 21.51
N GLN A 63 11.40 -24.22 20.95
CA GLN A 63 12.75 -23.93 21.44
C GLN A 63 12.89 -22.46 21.84
N SER A 64 12.24 -22.06 22.92
CA SER A 64 12.66 -20.88 23.69
C SER A 64 12.13 -21.00 25.12
N SER A 65 12.88 -21.75 25.93
CA SER A 65 12.87 -21.64 27.38
C SER A 65 14.30 -21.80 27.85
N ALA A 66 14.71 -20.91 28.76
CA ALA A 66 16.06 -20.66 29.30
C ALA A 66 16.83 -19.58 28.49
N ILE A 67 17.47 -18.54 29.03
CA ILE A 67 18.03 -18.26 30.38
C ILE A 67 17.99 -16.72 30.63
N ALA A 68 18.03 -16.33 31.91
CA ALA A 68 17.93 -14.98 32.46
C ALA A 68 19.25 -14.15 32.49
N SER A 69 19.07 -12.83 32.60
CA SER A 69 19.84 -11.79 33.35
C SER A 69 21.32 -11.51 33.03
N SER A 70 21.64 -10.26 32.66
CA SER A 70 22.60 -9.39 33.38
C SER A 70 22.76 -8.02 32.67
N ALA A 71 22.76 -6.96 33.46
CA ALA A 71 23.04 -5.57 33.08
C ALA A 71 24.55 -5.28 32.94
N THR A 72 24.92 -4.31 32.09
CA THR A 72 26.03 -3.33 32.30
C THR A 72 26.07 -2.30 31.16
N GLU A 73 26.16 -1.01 31.52
CA GLU A 73 26.64 0.14 30.72
C GLU A 73 28.07 0.55 31.21
N PRO A 74 28.83 1.51 30.62
CA PRO A 74 28.97 2.07 29.25
C PRO A 74 30.50 2.07 28.84
N PRO A 75 31.12 2.89 27.92
CA PRO A 75 31.15 4.37 27.90
C PRO A 75 31.14 5.08 26.51
N THR A 76 30.83 6.38 26.61
CA THR A 76 30.91 7.49 25.64
C THR A 76 32.24 7.66 24.90
N THR A 77 32.18 7.92 23.59
CA THR A 77 33.11 8.83 22.88
C THR A 77 32.38 9.62 21.80
N ALA A 78 32.37 10.95 21.94
CA ALA A 78 31.89 11.90 20.95
C ALA A 78 32.99 12.20 19.93
N HIS A 79 32.62 12.26 18.65
CA HIS A 79 33.40 12.93 17.59
C HIS A 79 32.49 13.93 16.85
N PRO A 80 32.99 15.12 16.50
CA PRO A 80 32.17 16.16 15.87
C PRO A 80 32.12 15.93 14.36
N ALA A 81 30.93 15.60 13.83
CA ALA A 81 30.69 15.69 12.39
C ALA A 81 30.23 17.10 12.05
N SER A 82 31.14 17.88 11.46
CA SER A 82 30.82 19.06 10.69
C SER A 82 29.93 18.63 9.51
N SER A 83 28.63 18.91 9.58
CA SER A 83 27.72 18.73 8.44
C SER A 83 27.42 20.08 7.81
N SER A 84 27.92 20.29 6.59
CA SER A 84 27.41 21.34 5.71
C SER A 84 25.98 20.97 5.34
N SER A 85 25.01 21.59 6.01
CA SER A 85 23.58 21.48 5.72
C SER A 85 23.30 21.80 4.25
N LYS A 86 23.08 20.77 3.42
CA LYS A 86 22.34 20.93 2.17
C LYS A 86 20.89 21.17 2.59
N THR A 87 20.38 22.36 2.37
CA THR A 87 18.96 22.65 2.56
C THR A 87 18.15 21.77 1.60
N ALA A 88 17.36 20.85 2.15
CA ALA A 88 16.47 20.03 1.34
C ALA A 88 15.50 20.96 0.58
N ARG A 89 15.19 20.62 -0.67
CA ARG A 89 14.20 21.35 -1.49
C ARG A 89 12.88 20.61 -1.47
N SER A 90 11.78 21.34 -1.65
CA SER A 90 10.46 20.74 -1.80
C SER A 90 10.43 19.76 -2.98
N LYS A 91 9.59 18.73 -2.86
CA LYS A 91 9.36 17.70 -3.88
C LYS A 91 7.91 17.77 -4.34
N LEU A 92 7.70 17.66 -5.64
CA LEU A 92 6.38 17.49 -6.23
C LEU A 92 6.13 15.99 -6.42
N LEU A 93 5.05 15.49 -5.83
CA LEU A 93 4.75 14.06 -5.77
C LEU A 93 3.40 13.79 -6.43
N CYS A 94 3.35 12.86 -7.38
CA CYS A 94 2.10 12.29 -7.90
C CYS A 94 1.84 10.95 -7.21
N LEU A 95 0.91 10.93 -6.27
CA LEU A 95 0.51 9.73 -5.53
C LEU A 95 -0.54 8.96 -6.33
N ILE A 96 -0.25 7.72 -6.72
CA ILE A 96 -1.09 6.87 -7.57
C ILE A 96 -1.44 5.60 -6.81
N ARG A 97 -2.71 5.42 -6.45
CA ARG A 97 -3.14 4.15 -5.83
C ARG A 97 -3.20 3.05 -6.89
N HIS A 98 -2.78 1.85 -6.53
CA HIS A 98 -2.97 0.66 -7.37
C HIS A 98 -4.42 0.46 -7.87
N GLY A 99 -4.55 -0.17 -9.03
CA GLY A 99 -5.85 -0.58 -9.61
C GLY A 99 -6.55 -1.66 -8.78
N GLN A 100 -7.76 -2.06 -9.16
CA GLN A 100 -8.50 -3.07 -8.41
C GLN A 100 -7.71 -4.40 -8.32
N GLY A 101 -7.38 -4.80 -7.09
CA GLY A 101 -6.79 -6.09 -6.75
C GLY A 101 -7.85 -7.16 -6.49
N VAL A 102 -7.48 -8.44 -6.58
CA VAL A 102 -8.40 -9.56 -6.29
C VAL A 102 -8.91 -9.56 -4.84
N HIS A 103 -8.21 -8.87 -3.93
CA HIS A 103 -8.59 -8.69 -2.53
C HIS A 103 -9.59 -7.54 -2.31
N ASN A 104 -9.79 -6.66 -3.30
CA ASN A 104 -10.70 -5.54 -3.13
C ASN A 104 -12.16 -6.03 -3.11
N PRO A 105 -13.03 -5.43 -2.28
CA PRO A 105 -14.45 -5.75 -2.29
C PRO A 105 -15.04 -5.54 -3.69
N ARG A 106 -15.85 -6.50 -4.14
CA ARG A 106 -16.64 -6.35 -5.38
C ARG A 106 -17.86 -5.48 -5.08
N GLU A 107 -18.44 -4.91 -6.13
CA GLU A 107 -19.62 -4.03 -6.05
C GLU A 107 -20.79 -4.70 -5.30
N ASN A 108 -20.97 -6.02 -5.47
CA ASN A 108 -21.86 -6.80 -4.62
C ASN A 108 -21.15 -7.24 -3.32
N LYS A 109 -21.28 -6.44 -2.26
CA LYS A 109 -20.69 -6.70 -0.94
C LYS A 109 -21.25 -7.95 -0.23
N LEU A 110 -22.41 -8.48 -0.64
CA LEU A 110 -22.98 -9.74 -0.12
C LEU A 110 -22.40 -10.99 -0.79
N ALA A 111 -21.68 -10.84 -1.90
CA ALA A 111 -21.13 -11.98 -2.60
C ALA A 111 -19.86 -12.49 -1.91
N LEU A 112 -19.96 -13.57 -1.12
CA LEU A 112 -18.85 -14.26 -0.45
C LEU A 112 -17.67 -14.64 -1.38
N SER A 113 -17.87 -14.57 -2.70
CA SER A 113 -16.86 -14.77 -3.75
C SER A 113 -15.58 -13.94 -3.65
N PHE A 114 -15.53 -12.86 -2.84
CA PHE A 114 -14.31 -12.07 -2.63
C PHE A 114 -13.41 -12.60 -1.49
N ILE A 115 -13.93 -13.46 -0.60
CA ILE A 115 -13.20 -13.98 0.57
C ILE A 115 -11.89 -14.69 0.17
N PRO A 116 -11.87 -15.59 -0.84
CA PRO A 116 -10.63 -16.21 -1.27
C PRO A 116 -9.59 -15.20 -1.79
N GLY A 117 -10.05 -14.05 -2.30
CA GLY A 117 -9.19 -12.96 -2.75
C GLY A 117 -8.52 -12.22 -1.60
N MET A 118 -9.21 -12.04 -0.46
CA MET A 118 -8.63 -11.41 0.75
C MET A 118 -7.56 -12.28 1.41
N LEU A 119 -7.72 -13.60 1.33
CA LEU A 119 -6.75 -14.56 1.86
C LEU A 119 -5.54 -14.76 0.96
N ARG A 120 -5.59 -14.27 -0.28
CA ARG A 120 -4.50 -14.44 -1.25
C ARG A 120 -3.34 -13.53 -0.90
N ARG A 121 -2.22 -14.13 -0.49
CA ARG A 121 -0.91 -13.48 -0.36
C ARG A 121 -0.51 -12.73 -1.63
N ASP A 122 0.06 -11.54 -1.46
CA ASP A 122 0.54 -10.68 -2.53
C ASP A 122 -0.44 -10.58 -3.72
N ALA A 123 -1.67 -10.19 -3.38
CA ALA A 123 -2.82 -10.21 -4.28
C ALA A 123 -2.57 -9.38 -5.56
N PRO A 124 -2.66 -9.98 -6.76
CA PRO A 124 -2.50 -9.26 -8.04
C PRO A 124 -3.74 -8.43 -8.40
N LEU A 125 -3.63 -7.65 -9.47
CA LEU A 125 -4.74 -6.94 -10.12
C LEU A 125 -5.75 -7.92 -10.75
N THR A 126 -7.02 -7.52 -10.72
CA THR A 126 -8.06 -8.13 -11.56
C THR A 126 -7.92 -7.65 -13.02
N ARG A 127 -8.72 -8.21 -13.93
CA ARG A 127 -8.83 -7.67 -15.31
C ARG A 127 -9.26 -6.20 -15.29
N LYS A 128 -10.29 -5.86 -14.51
CA LYS A 128 -10.74 -4.47 -14.30
C LYS A 128 -9.62 -3.59 -13.75
N GLY A 129 -8.80 -4.11 -12.82
CA GLY A 129 -7.65 -3.39 -12.27
C GLY A 129 -6.59 -3.04 -13.33
N ARG A 130 -6.30 -3.97 -14.25
CA ARG A 130 -5.38 -3.69 -15.37
C ARG A 130 -5.98 -2.68 -16.35
N GLU A 131 -7.27 -2.79 -16.67
CA GLU A 131 -7.97 -1.79 -17.51
C GLU A 131 -7.96 -0.40 -16.86
N GLN A 132 -8.13 -0.31 -15.53
CA GLN A 132 -8.01 0.94 -14.79
C GLN A 132 -6.59 1.53 -14.91
N ALA A 133 -5.55 0.70 -14.71
CA ALA A 133 -4.17 1.14 -14.81
C ALA A 133 -3.78 1.57 -16.23
N GLY A 134 -4.23 0.85 -17.26
CA GLY A 134 -3.99 1.22 -18.66
C GLY A 134 -4.62 2.58 -19.04
N LYS A 135 -5.76 2.95 -18.43
CA LYS A 135 -6.37 4.27 -18.63
C LYS A 135 -5.52 5.42 -18.07
N LEU A 136 -4.58 5.15 -17.16
CA LEU A 136 -3.65 6.14 -16.64
C LEU A 136 -2.50 6.47 -17.61
N GLN A 137 -2.22 5.64 -18.61
CA GLN A 137 -1.12 5.88 -19.54
C GLN A 137 -1.19 7.27 -20.17
N ARG A 138 -2.31 7.62 -20.81
CA ARG A 138 -2.47 8.91 -21.50
C ARG A 138 -2.29 10.12 -20.58
N PRO A 139 -3.01 10.25 -19.45
CA PRO A 139 -2.84 11.43 -18.59
C PRO A 139 -1.47 11.49 -17.91
N LEU A 140 -0.77 10.36 -17.74
CA LEU A 140 0.54 10.35 -17.10
C LEU A 140 1.72 10.54 -18.06
N HIS A 141 1.56 10.19 -19.35
CA HIS A 141 2.67 10.11 -20.32
C HIS A 141 3.42 11.42 -20.54
N HIS A 142 2.75 12.57 -20.42
CA HIS A 142 3.35 13.88 -20.68
C HIS A 142 3.93 14.54 -19.43
N LEU A 143 3.83 13.91 -18.27
CA LEU A 143 4.22 14.52 -17.00
C LEU A 143 5.74 14.35 -16.80
N PRO A 144 6.44 15.38 -16.31
CA PRO A 144 7.89 15.42 -16.29
C PRO A 144 8.46 14.71 -15.04
N TYR A 145 8.15 13.43 -14.87
CA TYR A 145 8.68 12.66 -13.75
C TYR A 145 10.17 12.40 -13.91
N ASP A 146 10.95 12.69 -12.87
CA ASP A 146 12.36 12.32 -12.77
C ASP A 146 12.52 10.84 -12.38
N LEU A 147 11.58 10.34 -11.57
CA LEU A 147 11.58 8.97 -11.06
C LEU A 147 10.16 8.48 -10.78
N ILE A 148 9.90 7.22 -11.13
CA ILE A 148 8.68 6.49 -10.74
C ILE A 148 9.06 5.51 -9.63
N VAL A 149 8.60 5.75 -8.40
CA VAL A 149 8.83 4.88 -7.24
C VAL A 149 7.62 3.95 -7.05
N VAL A 150 7.88 2.66 -6.87
CA VAL A 150 6.86 1.62 -6.86
C VAL A 150 7.00 0.76 -5.62
N SER A 151 5.89 0.58 -4.90
CA SER A 151 5.82 -0.41 -3.82
C SER A 151 6.00 -1.84 -4.39
N PRO A 152 6.81 -2.72 -3.77
CA PRO A 152 7.13 -4.06 -4.29
C PRO A 152 6.02 -5.11 -4.10
N LEU A 153 4.76 -4.71 -4.01
CA LEU A 153 3.61 -5.63 -4.06
C LEU A 153 3.13 -5.82 -5.50
N SER A 154 2.64 -7.01 -5.84
CA SER A 154 2.26 -7.38 -7.21
C SER A 154 1.26 -6.43 -7.84
N ARG A 155 0.28 -5.96 -7.07
CA ARG A 155 -0.73 -5.01 -7.56
C ARG A 155 -0.15 -3.65 -7.94
N THR A 156 0.86 -3.15 -7.23
CA THR A 156 1.52 -1.88 -7.53
C THR A 156 2.52 -2.04 -8.67
N ILE A 157 3.26 -3.15 -8.72
CA ILE A 157 4.13 -3.50 -9.86
C ILE A 157 3.31 -3.59 -11.15
N GLN A 158 2.17 -4.30 -11.14
CA GLN A 158 1.29 -4.40 -12.31
C GLN A 158 0.67 -3.05 -12.67
N THR A 159 0.24 -2.25 -11.69
CA THR A 159 -0.28 -0.90 -11.96
C THR A 159 0.78 -0.04 -12.64
N ALA A 160 2.01 -0.03 -12.13
CA ALA A 160 3.11 0.74 -12.71
C ALA A 160 3.52 0.23 -14.10
N THR A 161 3.53 -1.09 -14.29
CA THR A 161 3.83 -1.72 -15.60
C THR A 161 2.83 -1.27 -16.66
N GLU A 162 1.53 -1.27 -16.33
CA GLU A 162 0.49 -0.84 -17.26
C GLU A 162 0.50 0.68 -17.44
N ALA A 163 0.50 1.46 -16.36
CA ALA A 163 0.37 2.92 -16.41
C ALA A 163 1.59 3.64 -17.04
N PHE A 164 2.78 3.02 -16.98
CA PHE A 164 4.04 3.62 -17.43
C PHE A 164 4.79 2.76 -18.46
N ALA A 165 4.07 1.89 -19.19
CA ALA A 165 4.65 0.94 -20.15
C ALA A 165 5.63 1.61 -21.12
N ASP A 166 5.21 2.73 -21.73
CA ASP A 166 6.00 3.49 -22.70
C ASP A 166 6.62 4.77 -22.11
N HIS A 167 6.51 4.97 -20.79
CA HIS A 167 7.05 6.17 -20.14
C HIS A 167 8.57 6.07 -20.00
N PRO A 168 9.35 7.05 -20.48
CA PRO A 168 10.81 6.97 -20.51
C PRO A 168 11.46 7.05 -19.12
N THR A 169 10.77 7.62 -18.14
CA THR A 169 11.25 7.78 -16.77
C THR A 169 11.65 6.44 -16.13
N PRO A 170 12.83 6.39 -15.47
CA PRO A 170 13.27 5.22 -14.74
C PRO A 170 12.30 4.85 -13.61
N LYS A 171 12.26 3.55 -13.30
CA LYS A 171 11.40 2.99 -12.27
C LYS A 171 12.28 2.43 -11.15
N MET A 172 11.85 2.60 -9.90
CA MET A 172 12.55 2.13 -8.71
C MET A 172 11.59 1.45 -7.74
N LEU A 173 12.00 0.30 -7.20
CA LEU A 173 11.29 -0.33 -6.10
C LEU A 173 11.68 0.32 -4.78
N ASN A 174 10.70 0.55 -3.90
CA ASN A 174 10.95 0.97 -2.53
C ASN A 174 9.98 0.27 -1.56
N HIS A 175 10.53 -0.59 -0.70
CA HIS A 175 9.73 -1.40 0.22
C HIS A 175 9.10 -0.62 1.37
N LEU A 176 9.58 0.59 1.67
CA LEU A 176 8.97 1.45 2.67
C LEU A 176 7.51 1.76 2.32
N MET A 177 7.15 1.75 1.04
CA MET A 177 5.78 1.97 0.56
C MET A 177 4.88 0.71 0.60
N CYS A 178 5.24 -0.38 1.28
CA CYS A 178 4.31 -1.52 1.45
C CYS A 178 3.01 -1.08 2.14
N GLU A 179 1.92 -1.81 1.91
CA GLU A 179 0.64 -1.53 2.60
C GLU A 179 0.75 -1.81 4.10
N ARG A 180 -0.30 -1.47 4.86
CA ARG A 180 -0.44 -1.63 6.31
C ARG A 180 -0.05 -2.99 6.91
N ALA A 181 0.04 -4.06 6.10
CA ALA A 181 0.36 -5.40 6.57
C ALA A 181 -0.59 -5.90 7.68
N THR A 182 -1.90 -5.73 7.49
CA THR A 182 -2.91 -6.32 8.38
C THR A 182 -3.59 -7.53 7.74
N MET A 183 -3.62 -7.59 6.41
CA MET A 183 -4.28 -8.67 5.68
C MET A 183 -3.27 -9.60 5.01
N PRO A 184 -3.63 -10.88 4.73
CA PRO A 184 -2.79 -11.78 3.95
C PRO A 184 -2.34 -11.16 2.61
N ALA A 185 -3.23 -10.40 1.95
CA ALA A 185 -2.94 -9.70 0.69
C ALA A 185 -1.79 -8.68 0.77
N ASP A 186 -1.38 -8.24 1.95
CA ASP A 186 -0.30 -7.28 2.18
C ASP A 186 1.05 -7.97 2.45
N VAL A 187 1.02 -9.29 2.67
CA VAL A 187 2.23 -10.11 2.78
C VAL A 187 2.79 -10.28 1.36
N GLY A 188 3.98 -9.74 1.10
CA GLY A 188 4.61 -9.76 -0.21
C GLY A 188 5.10 -11.14 -0.65
N THR A 189 5.57 -11.25 -1.89
CA THR A 189 6.25 -12.45 -2.40
C THR A 189 7.76 -12.30 -2.14
N PRO A 190 8.49 -13.33 -1.68
CA PRO A 190 9.94 -13.23 -1.51
C PRO A 190 10.65 -12.79 -2.79
N LYS A 191 11.73 -12.01 -2.69
CA LYS A 191 12.37 -11.29 -3.81
C LYS A 191 12.64 -12.20 -5.02
N GLU A 192 13.24 -13.37 -4.82
CA GLU A 192 13.56 -14.27 -5.93
C GLU A 192 12.30 -14.70 -6.71
N ARG A 193 11.23 -15.04 -5.97
CA ARG A 193 9.95 -15.42 -6.59
C ARG A 193 9.18 -14.24 -7.14
N LEU A 194 9.37 -13.04 -6.57
CA LEU A 194 8.79 -11.81 -7.09
C LEU A 194 9.35 -11.51 -8.48
N LEU A 195 10.67 -11.69 -8.68
CA LEU A 195 11.32 -11.56 -9.99
C LEU A 195 10.78 -12.56 -11.02
N GLN A 196 10.58 -13.83 -10.63
CA GLN A 196 9.98 -14.83 -11.52
C GLN A 196 8.55 -14.43 -11.94
N LYS A 197 7.78 -13.85 -11.02
CA LYS A 197 6.40 -13.40 -11.26
C LYS A 197 6.32 -12.13 -12.11
N HIS A 198 7.32 -11.25 -11.99
CA HIS A 198 7.40 -9.96 -12.71
C HIS A 198 8.82 -9.72 -13.25
N PRO A 199 9.23 -10.40 -14.34
CA PRO A 199 10.61 -10.32 -14.84
C PRO A 199 11.08 -8.90 -15.18
N GLN A 200 10.15 -8.00 -15.52
CA GLN A 200 10.45 -6.61 -15.86
C GLN A 200 11.07 -5.82 -14.70
N ILE A 201 10.89 -6.25 -13.44
CA ILE A 201 11.48 -5.54 -12.29
C ILE A 201 13.01 -5.69 -12.22
N ALA A 202 13.58 -6.64 -12.96
CA ALA A 202 15.04 -6.79 -13.07
C ALA A 202 15.73 -5.52 -13.58
N SER A 203 15.03 -4.74 -14.41
CA SER A 203 15.55 -3.48 -14.96
C SER A 203 15.18 -2.25 -14.12
N TRP A 204 14.49 -2.44 -12.99
CA TRP A 204 14.08 -1.35 -12.12
C TRP A 204 15.13 -1.16 -11.02
N GLN A 205 15.43 0.09 -10.70
CA GLN A 205 16.38 0.41 -9.63
C GLN A 205 15.84 -0.10 -8.28
N GLY A 206 16.74 -0.32 -7.31
CA GLY A 206 16.37 -0.79 -5.98
C GLY A 206 15.96 -2.26 -5.90
N PHE A 207 15.89 -3.00 -7.02
CA PHE A 207 15.70 -4.45 -6.98
C PHE A 207 16.87 -5.15 -6.27
N ASP A 208 18.11 -4.78 -6.55
CA ASP A 208 19.29 -5.38 -5.93
C ASP A 208 19.32 -5.18 -4.41
N ASP A 209 18.87 -4.03 -3.93
CA ASP A 209 18.80 -3.68 -2.51
C ASP A 209 17.56 -4.23 -1.80
N LEU A 210 16.59 -4.77 -2.53
CA LEU A 210 15.38 -5.32 -1.94
C LEU A 210 15.74 -6.52 -1.04
N PRO A 211 15.30 -6.55 0.23
CA PRO A 211 15.48 -7.73 1.09
C PRO A 211 14.66 -8.92 0.58
N GLU A 212 15.08 -10.15 0.91
CA GLU A 212 14.32 -11.36 0.56
C GLU A 212 12.89 -11.31 1.14
N GLN A 213 12.76 -10.81 2.37
CA GLN A 213 11.49 -10.42 2.97
C GLN A 213 11.50 -8.90 3.20
N PHE A 214 10.68 -8.19 2.42
CA PHE A 214 10.64 -6.72 2.44
C PHE A 214 9.35 -6.14 3.05
N TRP A 215 8.33 -6.98 3.26
CA TRP A 215 7.07 -6.56 3.89
C TRP A 215 7.21 -6.59 5.42
N PRO A 216 6.56 -5.67 6.13
CA PRO A 216 6.62 -5.65 7.58
C PRO A 216 5.87 -6.83 8.19
N GLN A 217 6.14 -7.09 9.47
CA GLN A 217 5.45 -8.15 10.20
C GLN A 217 3.96 -7.84 10.30
N ARG A 218 3.12 -8.83 9.96
CA ARG A 218 1.67 -8.66 9.99
C ARG A 218 1.18 -8.47 11.43
N SER A 219 0.49 -7.37 11.71
CA SER A 219 -0.01 -7.06 13.06
C SER A 219 -1.17 -6.08 13.02
N PHE A 220 -2.28 -6.40 13.69
CA PHE A 220 -3.38 -5.45 13.88
C PHE A 220 -3.10 -4.45 15.01
N ARG A 221 -2.18 -4.76 15.92
CA ARG A 221 -1.92 -3.93 17.11
C ARG A 221 -0.96 -2.80 16.83
N THR A 222 0.05 -3.06 16.01
CA THR A 222 1.19 -2.15 15.78
C THR A 222 1.20 -1.57 14.37
N ALA A 223 0.25 -1.94 13.51
CA ALA A 223 0.23 -1.54 12.10
C ALA A 223 0.22 -0.03 11.87
N GLU A 224 -0.55 0.73 12.64
CA GLU A 224 -0.63 2.19 12.43
C GLU A 224 0.68 2.89 12.82
N GLU A 225 1.31 2.48 13.92
CA GLU A 225 2.62 2.98 14.35
C GLU A 225 3.72 2.59 13.36
N GLU A 226 3.68 1.36 12.87
CA GLU A 226 4.62 0.81 11.89
C GLU A 226 4.55 1.57 10.55
N VAL A 227 3.34 1.79 10.03
CA VAL A 227 3.13 2.58 8.81
C VAL A 227 3.56 4.02 9.01
N ALA A 228 3.25 4.64 10.15
CA ALA A 228 3.67 6.01 10.44
C ALA A 228 5.20 6.17 10.50
N ALA A 229 5.89 5.20 11.11
CA ALA A 229 7.36 5.16 11.13
C ALA A 229 7.93 5.05 9.70
N ARG A 230 7.43 4.11 8.89
CA ARG A 230 7.87 3.97 7.49
C ARG A 230 7.55 5.18 6.62
N VAL A 231 6.42 5.83 6.83
CA VAL A 231 6.07 7.08 6.14
C VAL A 231 7.09 8.18 6.47
N SER A 232 7.52 8.26 7.74
CA SER A 232 8.50 9.26 8.18
C SER A 232 9.87 9.00 7.55
N GLU A 233 10.34 7.75 7.61
CA GLU A 233 11.56 7.29 6.94
C GLU A 233 11.50 7.52 5.42
N PHE A 234 10.36 7.24 4.80
CA PHE A 234 10.18 7.43 3.36
C PHE A 234 10.20 8.91 2.95
N LYS A 235 9.66 9.82 3.78
CA LYS A 235 9.75 11.27 3.53
C LYS A 235 11.19 11.76 3.63
N GLU A 236 11.95 11.30 4.63
CA GLU A 236 13.39 11.60 4.74
C GLU A 236 14.15 11.08 3.52
N TRP A 237 13.85 9.84 3.11
CA TRP A 237 14.41 9.25 1.90
C TRP A 237 14.11 10.12 0.67
N LEU A 238 12.86 10.56 0.47
CA LEU A 238 12.49 11.46 -0.64
C LEU A 238 13.25 12.79 -0.58
N LEU A 239 13.37 13.41 0.60
CA LEU A 239 14.03 14.71 0.77
C LEU A 239 15.54 14.64 0.53
N ALA A 240 16.18 13.51 0.81
CA ALA A 240 17.61 13.29 0.56
C ALA A 240 17.96 13.13 -0.92
N ARG A 241 16.96 12.89 -1.78
CA ARG A 241 17.15 12.63 -3.20
C ARG A 241 17.37 13.90 -4.04
N ALA A 242 17.95 13.72 -5.22
CA ALA A 242 18.16 14.81 -6.17
C ALA A 242 16.90 15.14 -6.99
N GLU A 243 16.07 14.13 -7.29
CA GLU A 243 14.83 14.25 -8.05
C GLU A 243 13.85 15.21 -7.37
N THR A 244 13.11 15.99 -8.17
CA THR A 244 12.18 17.01 -7.67
C THR A 244 10.74 16.72 -8.06
N CYS A 245 10.49 15.96 -9.13
CA CYS A 245 9.16 15.52 -9.55
C CYS A 245 9.09 13.99 -9.59
N LEU A 246 8.30 13.36 -8.72
CA LEU A 246 8.23 11.91 -8.58
C LEU A 246 6.80 11.38 -8.72
N ALA A 247 6.64 10.25 -9.40
CA ALA A 247 5.41 9.46 -9.35
C ALA A 247 5.58 8.34 -8.31
N LEU A 248 4.60 8.18 -7.42
CA LEU A 248 4.61 7.19 -6.35
C LEU A 248 3.44 6.23 -6.56
N VAL A 249 3.72 4.99 -6.96
CA VAL A 249 2.70 3.95 -7.15
C VAL A 249 2.60 3.07 -5.90
N GLY A 250 1.52 3.25 -5.15
CA GLY A 250 1.39 2.71 -3.80
C GLY A 250 -0.03 2.33 -3.39
N HIS A 251 -0.31 2.45 -2.10
CA HIS A 251 -1.53 1.93 -1.47
C HIS A 251 -2.25 2.97 -0.64
N SER A 252 -3.51 2.68 -0.29
CA SER A 252 -4.38 3.65 0.35
C SER A 252 -3.96 4.00 1.76
N ALA A 253 -3.66 3.02 2.62
CA ALA A 253 -3.36 3.35 4.01
C ALA A 253 -2.03 4.09 4.10
N PHE A 254 -1.01 3.64 3.36
CA PHE A 254 0.27 4.33 3.29
C PHE A 254 0.12 5.81 2.85
N PHE A 255 -0.61 6.08 1.77
CA PHE A 255 -0.83 7.47 1.32
C PHE A 255 -1.72 8.28 2.26
N SER A 256 -2.74 7.65 2.85
CA SER A 256 -3.60 8.31 3.84
C SER A 256 -2.80 8.72 5.08
N THR A 257 -1.92 7.86 5.59
CA THR A 257 -0.99 8.20 6.67
C THR A 257 0.01 9.28 6.25
N MET A 258 0.49 9.27 5.01
CA MET A 258 1.44 10.26 4.49
C MET A 258 0.85 11.66 4.38
N THR A 259 -0.40 11.79 3.95
CA THR A 259 -1.03 13.07 3.60
C THR A 259 -2.11 13.54 4.58
N GLY A 260 -2.61 12.65 5.45
CA GLY A 260 -3.78 12.92 6.30
C GLY A 260 -5.11 12.94 5.54
N LEU A 261 -5.12 12.58 4.25
CA LEU A 261 -6.32 12.60 3.42
C LEU A 261 -7.09 11.27 3.43
N PRO A 262 -8.38 11.28 3.04
CA PRO A 262 -9.16 10.07 2.89
C PRO A 262 -8.56 9.08 1.90
N LYS A 263 -9.06 7.84 2.00
CA LYS A 263 -8.70 6.75 1.11
C LYS A 263 -8.99 7.08 -0.35
N LEU A 264 -7.95 7.01 -1.18
CA LEU A 264 -8.07 7.07 -2.63
C LEU A 264 -8.86 5.91 -3.23
N ALA A 265 -9.59 6.16 -4.32
CA ALA A 265 -10.17 5.15 -5.20
C ALA A 265 -9.08 4.42 -6.01
N ASN A 266 -9.41 3.25 -6.58
CA ASN A 266 -8.47 2.47 -7.39
C ASN A 266 -8.03 3.24 -8.64
N CYS A 267 -6.72 3.32 -8.89
CA CYS A 267 -6.13 4.16 -9.94
C CYS A 267 -6.47 5.65 -9.84
N GLU A 268 -6.93 6.12 -8.67
CA GLU A 268 -6.96 7.55 -8.42
C GLU A 268 -5.54 8.05 -8.20
N ALA A 269 -5.30 9.26 -8.68
CA ALA A 269 -4.00 9.88 -8.65
C ALA A 269 -4.12 11.37 -8.35
N PHE A 270 -3.27 11.86 -7.45
CA PHE A 270 -3.28 13.24 -6.99
C PHE A 270 -1.86 13.76 -6.79
N TRP A 271 -1.71 15.07 -6.96
CA TRP A 271 -0.49 15.80 -6.68
C TRP A 271 -0.44 16.22 -5.24
N CYS A 272 0.75 16.23 -4.65
CA CYS A 272 1.04 16.92 -3.41
C CYS A 272 2.47 17.45 -3.41
N GLN A 273 2.74 18.41 -2.54
CA GLN A 273 4.07 18.94 -2.30
C GLN A 273 4.60 18.41 -0.97
N LEU A 274 5.80 17.84 -0.97
CA LEU A 274 6.55 17.52 0.25
C LEU A 274 7.54 18.65 0.51
N ASN A 275 7.36 19.35 1.62
CA ASN A 275 8.22 20.47 2.01
C ASN A 275 9.48 19.99 2.74
N PRO A 276 10.54 20.83 2.81
CA PRO A 276 11.80 20.47 3.46
C PRO A 276 11.68 20.09 4.94
N ASP A 277 10.62 20.53 5.60
CA ASP A 277 10.29 20.21 7.00
C ASP A 277 9.51 18.90 7.17
N GLY A 278 9.24 18.17 6.08
CA GLY A 278 8.51 16.90 6.08
C GLY A 278 6.99 17.03 5.96
N THR A 279 6.45 18.26 5.92
CA THR A 279 5.01 18.48 5.75
C THR A 279 4.55 18.19 4.33
N ILE A 280 3.29 17.75 4.18
CA ILE A 280 2.65 17.56 2.87
C ILE A 280 1.60 18.66 2.69
N THR A 281 1.65 19.37 1.57
CA THR A 281 0.72 20.45 1.21
C THR A 281 0.16 20.27 -0.21
N GLU A 282 -0.76 21.14 -0.62
CA GLU A 282 -1.24 21.28 -2.02
C GLU A 282 -1.76 19.99 -2.67
N CYS A 283 -2.62 19.26 -1.96
CA CYS A 283 -3.16 18.00 -2.46
C CYS A 283 -4.31 18.20 -3.46
N MET A 284 -4.11 17.86 -4.74
CA MET A 284 -5.11 18.05 -5.81
C MET A 284 -5.19 16.88 -6.79
N ALA A 285 -6.39 16.52 -7.25
CA ALA A 285 -6.59 15.45 -8.22
C ALA A 285 -5.97 15.78 -9.60
N LEU A 286 -5.59 14.75 -10.36
CA LEU A 286 -5.17 14.93 -11.77
C LEU A 286 -6.35 15.36 -12.68
N PRO A 287 -6.13 16.24 -13.69
CA PRO A 287 -4.88 16.94 -14.04
C PRO A 287 -4.81 18.38 -13.43
N PRO A 288 -3.69 19.15 -13.46
CA PRO A 288 -2.27 18.92 -13.82
C PRO A 288 -1.24 19.53 -12.79
N PRO A 289 0.09 19.36 -12.99
CA PRO A 289 1.01 20.50 -12.91
C PRO A 289 2.05 20.53 -14.04
N PRO A 290 2.05 21.61 -14.82
CA PRO A 290 3.21 22.49 -15.01
C PRO A 290 2.82 23.97 -14.69
N CYS A 291 3.63 24.84 -14.07
CA CYS A 291 4.93 25.40 -14.53
C CYS A 291 5.83 25.92 -13.38
N ALA A 292 7.14 26.00 -13.65
CA ALA A 292 7.98 27.14 -13.25
C ALA A 292 8.65 27.67 -14.52
N GLU A 293 8.40 28.94 -14.85
CA GLU A 293 8.84 29.70 -16.04
C GLU A 293 8.01 29.50 -17.33
N ASP A 294 7.00 30.36 -17.49
CA ASP A 294 6.90 31.13 -18.74
C ASP A 294 8.15 32.00 -18.80
N ASP A 295 9.25 31.44 -19.31
CA ASP A 295 10.43 32.24 -19.63
C ASP A 295 10.09 33.06 -20.87
N VAL A 296 9.85 34.34 -20.60
CA VAL A 296 9.59 35.39 -21.56
C VAL A 296 10.75 35.45 -22.55
N ILE A 297 10.65 34.80 -23.72
CA ILE A 297 11.35 35.24 -24.94
C ILE A 297 10.51 34.95 -26.18
N HIS A 298 9.62 35.89 -26.51
CA HIS A 298 9.45 36.29 -27.91
C HIS A 298 9.83 37.77 -28.01
N GLY A 299 11.08 37.99 -28.36
CA GLY A 299 11.48 39.18 -29.12
C GLY A 299 11.07 39.05 -30.58
#